data_AF-A0AAV5W439-F1
#
_entry.id   AF-A0AAV5W439-F1
#
_cell.length_a   1.000
_cell.length_b   1.000
_cell.length_c   1.000
_cell.angle_alpha   90.00
_cell.angle_beta   90.00
_cell.angle_gamma   90.00
#
_symmetry.space_group_name_H-M   'P 1'
#
loop_
_entity.id
_entity.type
_entity.pdbx_description
1 polymer ?
#
loop_
_entity_poly.entity_id
_entity_poly.type
_entity_poly.pdbx_seq_one_letter_code
_entity_poly.pdbx_strand_id
1 'polypeptide(L)'
;PSTSREMPSPREKHYAKPKASVEPVLLRWLNAEIGCAPDQQQQQSQPITDLDKSWRSGVNFCALVHKFRPEMVDMEKVRARADATPRDNVELAFETAWRELGVRRLIEVDDIILR
;
A
#
# COMPACT_ATOMS: atom_id res chain seq x y z
N PRO A 1 -53.22 23.79 32.20
CA PRO A 1 -51.84 23.52 32.65
C PRO A 1 -51.13 22.60 31.64
N SER A 2 -50.49 23.20 30.64
CA SER A 2 -49.76 22.48 29.59
C SER A 2 -48.30 22.33 30.02
N THR A 3 -47.86 21.11 30.31
CA THR A 3 -46.45 20.82 30.58
C THR A 3 -45.74 20.49 29.27
N SER A 4 -44.99 21.44 28.74
CA SER A 4 -44.09 21.23 27.60
C SER A 4 -42.97 20.27 28.00
N ARG A 5 -42.87 19.13 27.30
CA ARG A 5 -41.71 18.23 27.39
C ARG A 5 -40.56 18.85 26.57
N GLU A 6 -39.54 19.35 27.25
CA GLU A 6 -38.27 19.69 26.62
C GLU A 6 -37.55 18.42 26.12
N MET A 7 -37.08 18.48 24.88
CA MET A 7 -36.26 17.44 24.25
C MET A 7 -34.79 17.68 24.56
N PRO A 8 -33.98 16.66 24.92
CA PRO A 8 -32.57 16.85 25.17
C PRO A 8 -31.79 17.06 23.85
N SER A 9 -30.88 18.04 23.87
CA SER A 9 -30.00 18.42 22.76
C SER A 9 -29.11 17.25 22.27
N PRO A 10 -28.91 17.06 20.95
CA PRO A 10 -28.02 16.04 20.42
C PRO A 10 -26.58 16.27 20.86
N ARG A 11 -26.01 15.33 21.64
CA ARG A 11 -24.61 15.39 22.05
C ARG A 11 -23.72 15.37 20.82
N GLU A 12 -22.93 16.43 20.65
CA GLU A 12 -21.86 16.49 19.66
C GLU A 12 -20.91 15.32 19.89
N LYS A 13 -20.83 14.42 18.92
CA LYS A 13 -19.88 13.31 18.96
C LYS A 13 -18.50 13.90 18.72
N HIS A 14 -17.76 14.16 19.80
CA HIS A 14 -16.35 14.50 19.71
C HIS A 14 -15.60 13.30 19.12
N TYR A 15 -15.33 13.32 17.82
CA TYR A 15 -14.38 12.39 17.20
C TYR A 15 -13.01 12.69 17.82
N ALA A 16 -12.59 11.84 18.76
CA ALA A 16 -11.28 11.92 19.35
C ALA A 16 -10.24 11.86 18.22
N LYS A 17 -9.31 12.82 18.21
CA LYS A 17 -8.19 12.83 17.26
C LYS A 17 -7.43 11.49 17.37
N PRO A 18 -7.12 10.79 16.27
CA PRO A 18 -6.43 9.51 16.34
C PRO A 18 -5.10 9.65 17.08
N LYS A 19 -4.81 8.70 17.98
CA LYS A 19 -3.70 8.76 18.95
C LYS A 19 -2.31 8.41 18.38
N ALA A 20 -2.19 8.14 17.09
CA ALA A 20 -0.93 8.05 16.36
C ALA A 20 -1.23 8.07 14.86
N SER A 21 -0.31 8.60 14.05
CA SER A 21 -0.39 8.42 12.60
C SER A 21 -0.17 6.95 12.27
N VAL A 22 -1.02 6.38 11.41
CA VAL A 22 -0.90 4.98 10.94
C VAL A 22 0.31 4.79 10.02
N GLU A 23 0.74 5.87 9.38
CA GLU A 23 1.83 5.88 8.40
C GLU A 23 3.15 5.31 8.95
N PRO A 24 3.71 5.77 10.08
CA PRO A 24 4.94 5.19 10.62
C PRO A 24 4.83 3.71 10.98
N VAL A 25 3.64 3.23 11.35
CA VAL A 25 3.41 1.81 11.64
C VAL A 25 3.43 0.99 10.35
N LEU A 26 2.77 1.48 9.31
CA LEU A 26 2.76 0.85 8.00
C LEU A 26 4.15 0.84 7.36
N LEU A 27 4.87 1.96 7.41
CA LEU A 27 6.23 2.04 6.90
C LEU A 27 7.16 1.08 7.64
N ARG A 28 7.03 0.95 8.97
CA ARG A 28 7.81 -0.03 9.72
C ARG A 28 7.50 -1.46 9.27
N TRP A 29 6.22 -1.78 9.09
CA TRP A 29 5.81 -3.12 8.62
C TRP A 29 6.36 -3.40 7.21
N LEU A 30 6.20 -2.47 6.28
CA LEU A 30 6.70 -2.59 4.90
C LEU A 30 8.22 -2.81 4.86
N ASN A 31 8.99 -2.04 5.62
CA ASN A 31 10.43 -2.21 5.69
C ASN A 31 10.83 -3.56 6.30
N ALA A 32 10.07 -4.08 7.26
CA ALA A 32 10.30 -5.41 7.82
C ALA A 32 9.93 -6.53 6.81
N GLU A 33 8.89 -6.31 6.01
CA GLU A 33 8.31 -7.35 5.16
C GLU A 33 9.02 -7.47 3.80
N ILE A 34 9.35 -6.34 3.17
CA ILE A 34 9.96 -6.27 1.84
C ILE A 34 11.29 -5.50 1.80
N GLY A 35 11.66 -4.79 2.88
CA GLY A 35 12.92 -4.06 2.98
C GLY A 35 14.11 -4.92 3.41
N CYS A 36 13.89 -6.07 4.06
CA CYS A 36 14.95 -6.95 4.52
C CYS A 36 14.49 -8.42 4.53
N ALA A 37 14.83 -9.19 3.50
CA ALA A 37 14.65 -10.64 3.53
C ALA A 37 15.97 -11.29 4.00
N PRO A 38 15.99 -12.03 5.13
CA PRO A 38 17.21 -12.64 5.65
C PRO A 38 17.77 -13.81 4.81
N ASP A 39 17.01 -14.37 3.86
CA ASP A 39 17.39 -15.61 3.15
C ASP A 39 17.32 -15.55 1.61
N GLN A 40 16.97 -14.40 1.01
CA GLN A 40 16.97 -14.27 -0.45
C GLN A 40 17.88 -13.13 -0.89
N GLN A 41 19.03 -13.55 -1.42
CA GLN A 41 19.99 -12.81 -2.25
C GLN A 41 19.78 -11.29 -2.26
N GLN A 42 20.51 -10.65 -1.35
CA GLN A 42 20.72 -9.21 -1.29
C GLN A 42 20.99 -8.65 -2.69
N GLN A 43 20.03 -7.90 -3.22
CA GLN A 43 20.36 -6.84 -4.16
C GLN A 43 19.40 -5.68 -3.92
N GLN A 44 19.85 -4.74 -3.08
CA GLN A 44 19.49 -3.32 -3.10
C GLN A 44 18.00 -2.97 -2.94
N SER A 45 17.32 -3.51 -1.92
CA SER A 45 16.05 -2.93 -1.48
C SER A 45 16.34 -1.67 -0.66
N GLN A 46 16.03 -0.49 -1.22
CA GLN A 46 16.07 0.78 -0.47
C GLN A 46 14.94 0.80 0.57
N PRO A 47 15.12 1.44 1.73
CA PRO A 47 14.07 1.57 2.73
C PRO A 47 12.90 2.40 2.18
N ILE A 48 11.67 1.96 2.45
CA ILE A 48 10.45 2.64 2.06
C ILE A 48 10.19 3.78 3.06
N THR A 49 10.26 5.00 2.58
CA THR A 49 10.15 6.21 3.42
C THR A 49 8.79 6.88 3.36
N ASP A 50 7.97 6.52 2.37
CA ASP A 50 6.67 7.14 2.11
C ASP A 50 5.70 6.14 1.44
N LEU A 51 4.41 6.46 1.50
CA LEU A 51 3.32 5.69 0.88
C LEU A 51 2.80 6.35 -0.41
N ASP A 52 3.61 7.18 -1.07
CA ASP A 52 3.22 7.94 -2.26
C ASP A 52 4.27 7.80 -3.39
N LYS A 53 5.29 8.67 -3.40
CA LYS A 53 6.30 8.77 -4.47
C LYS A 53 7.12 7.50 -4.65
N SER A 54 7.49 6.86 -3.56
CA SER A 54 8.26 5.61 -3.57
C SER A 54 7.52 4.45 -4.24
N TRP A 55 6.20 4.55 -4.41
CA TRP A 55 5.37 3.47 -4.96
C TRP A 55 5.10 3.61 -6.45
N ARG A 56 5.39 4.78 -7.03
CA ARG A 56 5.06 5.10 -8.43
C ARG A 56 5.81 4.26 -9.45
N SER A 57 7.00 3.79 -9.10
CA SER A 57 7.80 2.89 -9.96
C SER A 57 7.15 1.51 -10.14
N GLY A 58 6.15 1.16 -9.31
CA GLY A 58 5.50 -0.15 -9.25
C GLY A 58 6.35 -1.25 -8.60
N VAL A 59 7.65 -1.02 -8.39
CA VAL A 59 8.58 -2.01 -7.82
C VAL A 59 8.18 -2.42 -6.41
N ASN A 60 7.73 -1.47 -5.58
CA ASN A 60 7.30 -1.75 -4.21
C ASN A 60 6.00 -2.56 -4.15
N PHE A 61 5.06 -2.34 -5.08
CA PHE A 61 3.86 -3.18 -5.21
C PHE A 61 4.24 -4.60 -5.63
N CYS A 62 5.08 -4.75 -6.66
CA CYS A 62 5.60 -6.04 -7.10
C CYS A 62 6.32 -6.78 -5.96
N ALA A 63 7.15 -6.09 -5.18
CA ALA A 63 7.86 -6.67 -4.04
C ALA A 63 6.89 -7.19 -2.97
N LEU A 64 5.81 -6.46 -2.70
CA LEU A 64 4.80 -6.88 -1.74
C LEU A 64 4.05 -8.13 -2.20
N VAL A 65 3.67 -8.18 -3.47
CA VAL A 65 3.04 -9.37 -4.05
C VAL A 65 4.00 -10.56 -4.05
N HIS A 66 5.26 -10.34 -4.46
CA HIS A 66 6.31 -11.35 -4.45
C HIS A 66 6.52 -11.96 -3.07
N LYS A 67 6.39 -11.17 -1.98
CA LYS A 67 6.54 -11.69 -0.62
C LYS A 67 5.49 -12.76 -0.27
N PHE A 68 4.25 -12.57 -0.70
CA PHE A 68 3.18 -13.54 -0.45
C PHE A 68 3.17 -14.67 -1.50
N ARG A 69 3.63 -14.38 -2.72
CA ARG A 69 3.62 -15.29 -3.88
C ARG A 69 4.88 -15.09 -4.73
N PRO A 70 6.03 -15.62 -4.30
CA PRO A 70 7.30 -15.41 -4.99
C PRO A 70 7.31 -16.01 -6.39
N GLU A 71 6.51 -17.04 -6.64
CA GLU A 71 6.39 -17.72 -7.93
C GLU A 71 5.76 -16.88 -9.04
N MET A 72 4.99 -15.83 -8.70
CA MET A 72 4.21 -15.06 -9.67
C MET A 72 4.88 -13.78 -10.15
N VAL A 73 5.84 -13.25 -9.40
CA VAL A 73 6.50 -11.99 -9.71
C VAL A 73 8.01 -12.19 -9.75
N ASP A 74 8.60 -12.00 -10.91
CA ASP A 74 10.05 -12.05 -11.09
C ASP A 74 10.66 -10.68 -10.81
N MET A 75 11.17 -10.50 -9.59
CA MET A 75 11.74 -9.22 -9.15
C MET A 75 13.01 -8.82 -9.90
N GLU A 76 13.75 -9.79 -10.46
CA GLU A 76 14.92 -9.49 -11.28
C GLU A 76 14.47 -8.80 -12.58
N LYS A 77 13.42 -9.31 -13.22
CA LYS A 77 12.83 -8.66 -14.41
C LYS A 77 12.16 -7.32 -14.10
N VAL A 78 11.45 -7.21 -12.98
CA VAL A 78 10.81 -5.94 -12.57
C VAL A 78 11.85 -4.83 -12.37
N ARG A 79 13.05 -5.17 -11.90
CA ARG A 79 14.14 -4.21 -11.64
C ARG A 79 15.07 -3.99 -12.85
N ALA A 80 15.28 -5.01 -13.67
CA ALA A 80 16.24 -4.97 -14.78
C ALA A 80 15.67 -4.43 -16.10
N ARG A 81 14.34 -4.37 -16.25
CA ARG A 81 13.73 -3.85 -17.48
C ARG A 81 13.86 -2.34 -17.59
N ALA A 82 14.80 -1.89 -18.42
CA ALA A 82 14.89 -0.50 -18.89
C ALA A 82 13.71 -0.10 -19.80
N ASP A 83 12.93 -1.08 -20.24
CA ASP A 83 11.86 -1.05 -21.23
C ASP A 83 10.45 -1.18 -20.62
N ALA A 84 10.32 -1.58 -19.35
CA ALA A 84 9.03 -1.63 -18.66
C ALA A 84 8.67 -0.26 -18.09
N THR A 85 7.49 0.24 -18.42
CA THR A 85 7.03 1.50 -17.86
C THR A 85 6.56 1.29 -16.42
N PRO A 86 6.62 2.30 -15.54
CA PRO A 86 6.06 2.22 -14.19
C PRO A 86 4.60 1.73 -14.16
N ARG A 87 3.84 2.02 -15.22
CA ARG A 87 2.47 1.52 -15.46
C ARG A 87 2.41 0.01 -15.49
N ASP A 88 3.29 -0.62 -16.26
CA ASP A 88 3.29 -2.07 -16.46
C ASP A 88 3.58 -2.79 -15.13
N ASN A 89 4.48 -2.25 -14.31
CA ASN A 89 4.80 -2.81 -13.01
C ASN A 89 3.61 -2.73 -12.03
N VAL A 90 2.95 -1.57 -11.95
CA VAL A 90 1.79 -1.39 -11.06
C VAL A 90 0.64 -2.29 -11.52
N GLU A 91 0.37 -2.34 -12.83
CA GLU A 91 -0.69 -3.17 -13.40
C GLU A 91 -0.44 -4.67 -13.13
N LEU A 92 0.80 -5.13 -13.36
CA LEU A 92 1.20 -6.50 -13.05
C LEU A 92 0.95 -6.85 -11.57
N ALA A 93 1.34 -5.96 -10.66
CA ALA A 93 1.16 -6.18 -9.23
C ALA A 93 -0.33 -6.25 -8.86
N PHE A 94 -1.16 -5.34 -9.39
CA PHE A 94 -2.59 -5.30 -9.08
C PHE A 94 -3.35 -6.50 -9.65
N GLU A 95 -3.06 -6.87 -10.89
CA GLU A 95 -3.67 -8.05 -11.52
C GLU A 95 -3.31 -9.33 -10.76
N THR A 96 -2.04 -9.47 -10.37
CA THR A 96 -1.57 -10.62 -9.58
C THR A 96 -2.21 -10.63 -8.19
N ALA A 97 -2.28 -9.49 -7.52
CA ALA A 97 -2.91 -9.38 -6.20
C ALA A 97 -4.42 -9.68 -6.25
N TRP A 98 -5.12 -9.26 -7.31
CA TRP A 98 -6.52 -9.59 -7.49
C TRP A 98 -6.73 -11.08 -7.71
N ARG A 99 -6.00 -11.67 -8.67
CA ARG A 99 -6.19 -13.08 -9.08
C ARG A 99 -5.75 -14.08 -8.02
N GLU A 100 -4.60 -13.85 -7.40
CA GLU A 100 -3.94 -14.84 -6.54
C GLU A 100 -4.17 -14.59 -5.04
N LEU A 101 -4.43 -13.33 -4.66
CA LEU A 101 -4.62 -12.93 -3.26
C LEU A 101 -6.05 -12.45 -2.98
N GLY A 102 -6.91 -12.30 -4.01
CA GLY A 102 -8.28 -11.81 -3.86
C GLY A 102 -8.37 -10.35 -3.40
N VAL A 103 -7.31 -9.56 -3.60
CA VAL A 103 -7.25 -8.17 -3.13
C VAL A 103 -7.92 -7.26 -4.14
N ARG A 104 -9.04 -6.64 -3.75
CA ARG A 104 -9.77 -5.69 -4.60
C ARG A 104 -8.91 -4.46 -4.93
N ARG A 105 -8.81 -4.15 -6.23
CA ARG A 105 -8.28 -2.89 -6.73
C ARG A 105 -9.18 -1.74 -6.31
N LEU A 106 -8.65 -0.82 -5.51
CA LEU A 106 -9.36 0.38 -5.04
C LEU A 106 -8.83 1.67 -5.69
N ILE A 107 -7.69 1.59 -6.37
CA ILE A 107 -6.96 2.73 -6.92
C ILE A 107 -6.62 2.38 -8.37
N GLU A 108 -6.77 3.34 -9.27
CA GLU A 108 -6.35 3.17 -10.66
C GLU A 108 -4.84 3.38 -10.80
N VAL A 109 -4.23 2.67 -11.75
CA VAL A 109 -2.77 2.79 -11.99
C VAL A 109 -2.38 4.22 -12.36
N ASP A 110 -3.21 4.91 -13.13
CA ASP A 110 -2.97 6.30 -13.53
C ASP A 110 -2.93 7.24 -12.31
N ASP A 111 -3.79 7.02 -11.30
CA ASP A 111 -3.82 7.86 -10.08
C ASP A 111 -2.55 7.74 -9.23
N ILE A 112 -1.85 6.61 -9.35
CA ILE A 112 -0.59 6.36 -8.63
C ILE A 112 0.57 7.05 -9.35
N ILE A 113 0.58 6.99 -10.68
CA ILE A 113 1.70 7.50 -11.49
C ILE A 113 1.65 9.02 -11.64
N LEU A 114 0.45 9.60 -11.77
CA LEU A 114 0.23 11.01 -12.05
C LEU A 114 0.30 11.94 -10.83
N ARG A 115 0.41 11.39 -9.62
CA ARG A 115 0.47 12.19 -8.38
C ARG A 115 1.76 12.99 -8.24
#